data_AF-W7D9K4-F1
#
_entry.id   AF-W7D9K4-F1
#
_cell.length_a   1.000
_cell.length_b   1.000
_cell.length_c   1.000
_cell.angle_alpha   90.00
_cell.angle_beta   90.00
_cell.angle_gamma   90.00
#
_symmetry.space_group_name_H-M   'P 1'
#
loop_
_entity.id
_entity.type
_entity.pdbx_description
1 polymer ?
#
loop_
_entity_poly.entity_id
_entity_poly.type
_entity_poly.pdbx_seq_one_letter_code
_entity_poly.pdbx_strand_id
1 'polypeptide(L)'
;MYLDERSNLLLKEILRHPNISNTKLQEKFGLTRRQVDYSFQKVNHWLDEQAYPKIHRSANGRFVVEPDLFQLVEINASEKEGDAYILSEKERISLIILMLATNREELSLNHFISELEVSKNTVLRDLKGVQAIFDTFRLEVHYSRMKGYQIRGDEWNQRSALIYAAQHIIASYHGEQLLRHFMQIEASQVDKIRDQLVAVEVRLNLTFIDNKMQILPYILESIFRRIRAGQRITTEFFIDFNELSDTQEYGAVQLLIEDEPYISKTERLYISLQLLTSNVLPNSDLTNEASPRLKMAVNKVLSEFEKKACIQFVDKEQLLEKLFAHIKPAYYRIKYHLTTDYSLLDKIDQEFQAVHYIVKQSLKPLENFIGAKIPENESIFITLFIGGHLIDTTERLQTRLKAVVVCPNGLSISRLMEKTLRSLFPEIFFLPGDVDSGIRADECAV
;
A
#
# COMPACT_ATOMS: atom_id res chain seq x y z
N MET A 1 -20.58 28.97 11.48
CA MET A 1 -21.69 28.25 12.15
C MET A 1 -21.16 26.92 12.71
N TYR A 2 -21.57 26.47 13.89
CA TYR A 2 -21.14 25.14 14.37
C TYR A 2 -21.96 24.05 13.69
N LEU A 3 -21.29 23.01 13.19
CA LEU A 3 -21.95 21.85 12.62
C LEU A 3 -22.59 21.02 13.74
N ASP A 4 -23.87 20.66 13.62
CA ASP A 4 -24.50 19.75 14.60
C ASP A 4 -23.89 18.35 14.53
N GLU A 5 -23.89 17.64 15.66
CA GLU A 5 -23.21 16.36 15.85
C GLU A 5 -23.53 15.33 14.75
N ARG A 6 -24.81 15.17 14.39
CA ARG A 6 -25.24 14.28 13.30
C ARG A 6 -24.67 14.70 11.95
N SER A 7 -24.71 15.99 11.63
CA SER A 7 -24.16 16.51 10.37
C SER A 7 -22.63 16.32 10.30
N ASN A 8 -21.94 16.39 11.45
CA ASN A 8 -20.51 16.13 11.57
C ASN A 8 -20.17 14.66 11.38
N LEU A 9 -20.92 13.76 12.02
CA LEU A 9 -20.76 12.32 11.84
C LEU A 9 -20.97 11.91 10.39
N LEU A 10 -21.98 12.46 9.70
CA LEU A 10 -22.21 12.19 8.28
C LEU A 10 -21.10 12.75 7.38
N LEU A 11 -20.56 13.93 7.68
CA LEU A 11 -19.40 14.47 6.96
C LEU A 11 -18.17 13.57 7.13
N LYS A 12 -17.80 13.23 8.37
CA LYS A 12 -16.67 12.32 8.66
C LYS A 12 -16.81 10.97 7.96
N GLU A 13 -18.02 10.41 7.95
CA GLU A 13 -18.29 9.12 7.31
C GLU A 13 -18.03 9.15 5.81
N ILE A 14 -18.47 10.20 5.11
CA ILE A 14 -18.22 10.31 3.66
C ILE A 14 -16.73 10.59 3.38
N LEU A 15 -16.06 11.41 4.20
CA LEU A 15 -14.62 11.65 4.04
C LEU A 15 -13.80 10.36 4.24
N ARG A 16 -14.22 9.47 5.14
CA ARG A 16 -13.59 8.14 5.32
C ARG A 16 -13.98 7.13 4.25
N HIS A 17 -15.18 7.25 3.68
CA HIS A 17 -15.71 6.34 2.68
C HIS A 17 -16.37 7.12 1.51
N PRO A 18 -15.56 7.67 0.57
CA PRO A 18 -16.06 8.56 -0.49
C PRO A 18 -17.13 7.94 -1.38
N ASN A 19 -17.14 6.61 -1.51
CA ASN A 19 -18.05 5.85 -2.36
C ASN A 19 -19.36 5.39 -1.67
N ILE A 20 -19.63 5.84 -0.45
CA ILE A 20 -20.82 5.45 0.32
C ILE A 20 -22.11 5.98 -0.33
N SER A 21 -23.16 5.14 -0.36
CA SER A 21 -24.46 5.54 -0.88
C SER A 21 -25.34 6.15 0.20
N ASN A 22 -26.31 6.97 -0.20
CA ASN A 22 -27.31 7.51 0.72
C ASN A 22 -28.11 6.40 1.45
N THR A 23 -28.35 5.25 0.81
CA THR A 23 -29.00 4.10 1.46
C THR A 23 -28.17 3.52 2.59
N LYS A 24 -26.85 3.38 2.39
CA LYS A 24 -25.93 2.90 3.43
C LYS A 24 -25.82 3.88 4.61
N LEU A 25 -25.86 5.19 4.35
CA LEU A 25 -25.90 6.19 5.42
C LEU A 25 -27.19 6.12 6.25
N GLN A 26 -28.33 5.92 5.58
CA GLN A 26 -29.62 5.73 6.25
C GLN A 26 -29.60 4.49 7.15
N GLU A 27 -29.11 3.36 6.65
CA GLU A 27 -28.98 2.11 7.41
C GLU A 27 -27.99 2.25 8.58
N LYS A 28 -26.81 2.82 8.34
CA LYS A 28 -25.74 2.95 9.35
C LYS A 28 -26.14 3.84 10.52
N PHE A 29 -26.84 4.94 10.26
CA PHE A 29 -27.18 5.92 11.29
C PHE A 29 -28.66 5.88 11.72
N GLY A 30 -29.45 4.92 11.21
CA GLY A 30 -30.89 4.83 11.49
C GLY A 30 -31.66 6.08 11.05
N LEU A 31 -31.21 6.74 9.99
CA LEU A 31 -31.76 8.00 9.50
C LEU A 31 -32.69 7.78 8.30
N THR A 32 -33.69 8.64 8.16
CA THR A 32 -34.49 8.73 6.94
C THR A 32 -33.75 9.50 5.85
N ARG A 33 -34.07 9.25 4.58
CA ARG A 33 -33.51 10.00 3.43
C ARG A 33 -33.59 11.52 3.61
N ARG A 34 -34.72 12.02 4.12
CA ARG A 34 -34.92 13.46 4.38
C ARG A 34 -33.96 14.00 5.43
N GLN A 35 -33.65 13.24 6.48
CA GLN A 35 -32.70 13.64 7.53
C GLN A 35 -31.26 13.66 6.99
N VAL A 36 -30.89 12.69 6.17
CA VAL A 36 -29.57 12.68 5.50
C VAL A 36 -29.45 13.88 4.55
N ASP A 37 -30.47 14.14 3.73
CA ASP A 37 -30.49 15.29 2.81
C ASP A 37 -30.36 16.63 3.57
N TYR A 38 -31.09 16.78 4.67
CA TYR A 38 -31.05 17.98 5.52
C TYR A 38 -29.68 18.18 6.19
N SER A 39 -29.06 17.09 6.67
CA SER A 39 -27.70 17.16 7.22
C SER A 39 -26.67 17.56 6.15
N PHE A 40 -26.78 17.07 4.91
CA PHE A 40 -25.87 17.49 3.85
C PHE A 40 -26.10 18.91 3.35
N GLN A 41 -27.31 19.46 3.47
CA GLN A 41 -27.54 20.89 3.26
C GLN A 41 -26.77 21.73 4.28
N LYS A 42 -26.80 21.35 5.56
CA LYS A 42 -26.03 22.03 6.61
C LYS A 42 -24.52 21.88 6.43
N VAL A 43 -24.06 20.68 6.08
CA VAL A 43 -22.65 20.41 5.73
C VAL A 43 -22.21 21.34 4.60
N ASN A 44 -22.96 21.40 3.49
CA ASN A 44 -22.60 22.25 2.36
C ASN A 44 -22.66 23.74 2.67
N HIS A 45 -23.56 24.18 3.56
CA HIS A 45 -23.57 25.56 4.04
C HIS A 45 -22.32 25.87 4.87
N TRP A 46 -21.91 24.96 5.75
CA TRP A 46 -20.71 25.11 6.55
C TRP A 46 -19.42 25.08 5.71
N LEU A 47 -19.34 24.19 4.72
CA LEU A 47 -18.20 24.16 3.79
C LEU A 47 -18.07 25.48 3.02
N ASP A 48 -19.19 26.06 2.58
CA ASP A 48 -19.24 27.36 1.92
C ASP A 48 -18.72 28.49 2.83
N GLU A 49 -19.13 28.50 4.11
CA GLU A 49 -18.64 29.47 5.11
C GLU A 49 -17.13 29.35 5.36
N GLN A 50 -16.57 28.14 5.23
CA GLN A 50 -15.14 27.84 5.43
C GLN A 50 -14.34 27.88 4.12
N ALA A 51 -14.92 28.37 3.02
CA ALA A 51 -14.30 28.46 1.69
C ALA A 51 -13.84 27.10 1.11
N TYR A 52 -14.49 26.00 1.50
CA TYR A 52 -14.28 24.67 0.93
C TYR A 52 -15.30 24.33 -0.16
N PRO A 53 -14.94 23.46 -1.12
CA PRO A 53 -15.88 23.00 -2.15
C PRO A 53 -17.05 22.21 -1.55
N LYS A 54 -18.23 22.34 -2.15
CA LYS A 54 -19.46 21.64 -1.70
C LYS A 54 -19.43 20.17 -2.10
N ILE A 55 -20.05 19.33 -1.28
CA ILE A 55 -20.26 17.92 -1.59
C ILE A 55 -21.47 17.80 -2.53
N HIS A 56 -21.24 17.20 -3.69
CA HIS A 56 -22.26 17.02 -4.73
C HIS A 56 -22.78 15.58 -4.79
N ARG A 57 -23.87 15.37 -5.53
CA ARG A 57 -24.38 14.04 -5.86
C ARG A 57 -24.20 13.75 -7.33
N SER A 58 -23.63 12.59 -7.65
CA SER A 58 -23.57 12.07 -9.00
C SER A 58 -24.95 11.55 -9.46
N ALA A 59 -25.10 11.34 -10.77
CA ALA A 59 -26.35 10.84 -11.38
C ALA A 59 -26.82 9.47 -10.83
N ASN A 60 -25.90 8.69 -10.27
CA ASN A 60 -26.19 7.40 -9.61
C ASN A 60 -26.43 7.53 -8.09
N GLY A 61 -26.56 8.74 -7.54
CA GLY A 61 -26.93 9.00 -6.15
C GLY A 61 -25.80 8.81 -5.13
N ARG A 62 -24.54 8.74 -5.58
CA ARG A 62 -23.35 8.73 -4.72
C ARG A 62 -22.89 10.14 -4.42
N PHE A 63 -22.15 10.30 -3.33
CA PHE A 63 -21.54 11.58 -2.99
C PHE A 63 -20.21 11.76 -3.71
N VAL A 64 -19.99 12.95 -4.24
CA VAL A 64 -18.74 13.35 -4.88
C VAL A 64 -18.07 14.33 -3.94
N VAL A 65 -16.90 13.93 -3.44
CA VAL A 65 -16.07 14.69 -2.50
C VAL A 65 -14.80 15.09 -3.22
N GLU A 66 -14.51 16.39 -3.23
CA GLU A 66 -13.27 16.93 -3.78
C GLU A 66 -12.07 16.60 -2.87
N PRO A 67 -10.87 16.35 -3.43
CA PRO A 67 -9.68 15.99 -2.67
C PRO A 67 -9.31 16.96 -1.53
N ASP A 68 -9.57 18.26 -1.72
CA ASP A 68 -9.25 19.30 -0.75
C ASP A 68 -10.01 19.13 0.59
N LEU A 69 -11.13 18.41 0.57
CA LEU A 69 -11.94 18.15 1.78
C LEU A 69 -11.32 17.08 2.69
N PHE A 70 -10.35 16.29 2.23
CA PHE A 70 -9.68 15.30 3.08
C PHE A 70 -8.82 15.95 4.18
N GLN A 71 -8.35 17.19 3.96
CA GLN A 71 -7.59 17.96 4.97
C GLN A 71 -8.44 18.35 6.19
N LEU A 72 -9.77 18.41 6.04
CA LEU A 72 -10.70 18.67 7.16
C LEU A 72 -10.73 17.52 8.19
N VAL A 73 -10.24 16.34 7.82
CA VAL A 73 -10.07 15.19 8.72
C VAL A 73 -8.89 15.44 9.68
N GLU A 74 -7.87 16.18 9.26
CA GLU A 74 -6.69 16.49 10.08
C GLU A 74 -6.93 17.68 11.01
N ILE A 75 -7.63 18.72 10.55
CA ILE A 75 -7.84 19.96 11.31
C ILE A 75 -8.77 19.78 12.52
N ASN A 76 -9.71 18.82 12.47
CA ASN A 76 -10.63 18.55 13.57
C ASN A 76 -10.13 17.45 14.54
N ALA A 77 -8.94 16.91 14.33
CA ALA A 77 -8.34 15.90 15.21
C ALA A 77 -7.80 16.50 16.52
N SER A 78 -7.56 17.81 16.57
CA SER A 78 -7.06 18.53 17.75
C SER A 78 -8.18 19.00 18.71
N GLU A 79 -9.45 18.91 18.32
CA GLU A 79 -10.58 19.33 19.16
C GLU A 79 -11.70 18.29 19.15
N LYS A 80 -11.45 17.14 19.80
CA LYS A 80 -12.36 16.40 20.72
C LYS A 80 -11.87 14.98 20.94
N GLU A 81 -11.28 14.75 22.11
CA GLU A 81 -11.34 13.45 22.79
C GLU A 81 -12.82 13.06 22.91
N GLY A 82 -13.27 11.97 22.27
CA GLY A 82 -14.65 11.50 22.49
C GLY A 82 -15.29 10.54 21.48
N ASP A 83 -14.76 10.34 20.27
CA ASP A 83 -15.23 9.24 19.42
C ASP A 83 -14.34 8.02 19.67
N ALA A 84 -14.77 7.13 20.57
CA ALA A 84 -14.08 5.86 20.82
C ALA A 84 -13.96 5.07 19.51
N TYR A 85 -12.74 4.94 19.01
CA TYR A 85 -12.47 4.14 17.82
C TYR A 85 -12.81 2.68 18.10
N ILE A 86 -13.87 2.16 17.49
CA ILE A 86 -14.29 0.76 17.68
C ILE A 86 -13.48 -0.13 16.75
N LEU A 87 -12.63 -0.98 17.34
CA LEU A 87 -11.84 -1.96 16.63
C LEU A 87 -12.72 -3.01 15.94
N SER A 88 -12.53 -3.18 14.63
CA SER A 88 -13.13 -4.27 13.87
C SER A 88 -12.61 -5.64 14.31
N GLU A 89 -13.32 -6.71 13.97
CA GLU A 89 -12.88 -8.07 14.29
C GLU A 89 -11.50 -8.41 13.71
N LYS A 90 -11.23 -8.01 12.46
CA LYS A 90 -9.93 -8.22 11.83
C LYS A 90 -8.81 -7.47 12.55
N GLU A 91 -9.07 -6.24 13.00
CA GLU A 91 -8.11 -5.48 13.79
C GLU A 91 -7.86 -6.13 15.15
N ARG A 92 -8.91 -6.49 15.90
CA ARG A 92 -8.75 -7.17 17.19
C ARG A 92 -7.94 -8.46 17.06
N ILE A 93 -8.19 -9.26 16.02
CA ILE A 93 -7.42 -10.47 15.73
C ILE A 93 -5.94 -10.13 15.51
N SER A 94 -5.62 -9.15 14.66
CA SER A 94 -4.25 -8.71 14.41
C SER A 94 -3.59 -8.15 15.68
N LEU A 95 -4.31 -7.39 16.50
CA LEU A 95 -3.81 -6.88 17.78
C LEU A 95 -3.51 -8.01 18.77
N ILE A 96 -4.35 -9.05 18.84
CA ILE A 96 -4.07 -10.24 19.68
C ILE A 96 -2.78 -10.93 19.20
N ILE A 97 -2.57 -11.04 17.88
CA ILE A 97 -1.32 -11.60 17.32
C ILE A 97 -0.11 -10.77 17.76
N LEU A 98 -0.19 -9.44 17.64
CA LEU A 98 0.88 -8.53 18.05
C LEU A 98 1.16 -8.68 19.55
N MET A 99 0.13 -8.62 20.39
CA MET A 99 0.26 -8.83 21.84
C MET A 99 0.97 -10.16 22.14
N LEU A 100 0.53 -11.27 21.55
CA LEU A 100 1.16 -12.59 21.75
C LEU A 100 2.62 -12.63 21.30
N ALA A 101 2.97 -11.92 20.22
CA ALA A 101 4.29 -11.95 19.63
C ALA A 101 5.28 -10.95 20.29
N THR A 102 4.80 -9.94 21.02
CA THR A 102 5.65 -8.90 21.61
C THR A 102 5.54 -8.77 23.12
N ASN A 103 4.71 -9.59 23.79
CA ASN A 103 4.47 -9.40 25.21
C ASN A 103 5.73 -9.57 26.06
N ARG A 104 5.82 -8.76 27.12
CA ARG A 104 6.88 -8.83 28.13
C ARG A 104 6.50 -9.73 29.32
N GLU A 105 5.21 -10.04 29.45
CA GLU A 105 4.64 -10.77 30.58
C GLU A 105 3.79 -11.97 30.10
N GLU A 106 3.05 -12.59 31.00
CA GLU A 106 2.13 -13.67 30.67
C GLU A 106 0.76 -13.10 30.26
N LEU A 107 0.20 -13.54 29.13
CA LEU A 107 -1.11 -13.05 28.67
C LEU A 107 -2.25 -13.90 29.20
N SER A 108 -3.10 -13.34 30.04
CA SER A 108 -4.35 -13.96 30.46
C SER A 108 -5.51 -13.53 29.55
N LEU A 109 -6.64 -14.24 29.64
CA LEU A 109 -7.85 -13.83 28.93
C LEU A 109 -8.32 -12.42 29.35
N ASN A 110 -8.08 -12.04 30.61
CA ASN A 110 -8.47 -10.74 31.14
C ASN A 110 -7.64 -9.60 30.54
N HIS A 111 -6.38 -9.85 30.17
CA HIS A 111 -5.56 -8.84 29.48
C HIS A 111 -6.18 -8.48 28.13
N PHE A 112 -6.58 -9.47 27.34
CA PHE A 112 -7.26 -9.21 26.06
C PHE A 112 -8.63 -8.52 26.24
N ILE A 113 -9.41 -8.90 27.27
CA ILE A 113 -10.71 -8.27 27.58
C ILE A 113 -10.51 -6.78 27.89
N SER A 114 -9.52 -6.47 28.73
CA SER A 114 -9.24 -5.10 29.17
C SER A 114 -8.68 -4.25 28.04
N GLU A 115 -7.65 -4.74 27.35
CA GLU A 115 -6.95 -3.97 26.30
C GLU A 115 -7.81 -3.75 25.05
N LEU A 116 -8.70 -4.69 24.71
CA LEU A 116 -9.56 -4.58 23.53
C LEU A 116 -10.96 -4.04 23.87
N GLU A 117 -11.27 -3.82 25.15
CA GLU A 117 -12.56 -3.35 25.65
C GLU A 117 -13.78 -4.17 25.15
N VAL A 118 -13.63 -5.49 25.06
CA VAL A 118 -14.69 -6.39 24.57
C VAL A 118 -15.03 -7.50 25.56
N SER A 119 -16.21 -8.10 25.41
CA SER A 119 -16.65 -9.20 26.26
C SER A 119 -15.72 -10.43 26.17
N LYS A 120 -15.71 -11.24 27.23
CA LYS A 120 -15.03 -12.54 27.27
C LYS A 120 -15.34 -13.43 26.05
N ASN A 121 -16.62 -13.50 25.65
CA ASN A 121 -17.05 -14.34 24.54
C ASN A 121 -16.52 -13.80 23.19
N THR A 122 -16.41 -12.48 23.07
CA THR A 122 -15.79 -11.82 21.90
C THR A 122 -14.33 -12.22 21.78
N VAL A 123 -13.54 -12.10 22.85
CA VAL A 123 -12.13 -12.52 22.85
C VAL A 123 -11.97 -13.99 22.51
N LEU A 124 -12.80 -14.88 23.07
CA LEU A 124 -12.74 -16.31 22.75
C LEU A 124 -13.05 -16.62 21.28
N ARG A 125 -13.92 -15.84 20.64
CA ARG A 125 -14.16 -15.93 19.19
C ARG A 125 -12.98 -15.39 18.42
N ASP A 126 -12.45 -14.23 18.79
CA ASP A 126 -11.32 -13.60 18.12
C ASP A 126 -10.08 -14.50 18.23
N LEU A 127 -9.83 -15.20 19.35
CA LEU A 127 -8.78 -16.20 19.50
C LEU A 127 -8.93 -17.40 18.54
N LYS A 128 -10.15 -17.77 18.13
CA LYS A 128 -10.34 -18.76 17.06
C LYS A 128 -9.94 -18.20 15.70
N GLY A 129 -10.20 -16.91 15.46
CA GLY A 129 -9.73 -16.18 14.28
C GLY A 129 -8.20 -16.09 14.24
N VAL A 130 -7.57 -15.84 15.39
CA VAL A 130 -6.10 -15.90 15.54
C VAL A 130 -5.57 -17.29 15.19
N GLN A 131 -6.19 -18.36 15.71
CA GLN A 131 -5.78 -19.72 15.38
C GLN A 131 -5.88 -20.01 13.87
N ALA A 132 -6.96 -19.57 13.20
CA ALA A 132 -7.12 -19.76 11.76
C ALA A 132 -6.01 -19.06 10.94
N ILE A 133 -5.53 -17.89 11.39
CA ILE A 133 -4.36 -17.23 10.78
C ILE A 133 -3.08 -18.00 11.12
N PHE A 134 -2.91 -18.41 12.38
CA PHE A 134 -1.74 -19.17 12.81
C PHE A 134 -1.58 -20.50 12.07
N ASP A 135 -2.68 -21.16 11.71
CA ASP A 135 -2.65 -22.38 10.89
C ASP A 135 -1.94 -22.16 9.54
N THR A 136 -2.10 -20.99 8.90
CA THR A 136 -1.43 -20.68 7.62
C THR A 136 0.09 -20.51 7.79
N PHE A 137 0.54 -20.12 8.97
CA PHE A 137 1.95 -20.02 9.36
C PHE A 137 2.47 -21.26 10.08
N ARG A 138 1.66 -22.32 10.25
CA ARG A 138 2.00 -23.52 11.04
C ARG A 138 2.36 -23.17 12.50
N LEU A 139 1.54 -22.31 13.11
CA LEU A 139 1.62 -21.88 14.49
C LEU A 139 0.40 -22.36 15.29
N GLU A 140 0.52 -22.41 16.61
CA GLU A 140 -0.57 -22.77 17.51
C GLU A 140 -0.68 -21.76 18.67
N VAL A 141 -1.91 -21.34 18.99
CA VAL A 141 -2.22 -20.63 20.22
C VAL A 141 -2.32 -21.66 21.35
N HIS A 142 -1.33 -21.69 22.24
CA HIS A 142 -1.31 -22.59 23.38
C HIS A 142 -1.60 -21.85 24.68
N TYR A 143 -2.56 -22.35 25.46
CA TYR A 143 -2.86 -21.84 26.80
C TYR A 143 -2.28 -22.75 27.89
N SER A 144 -1.63 -22.15 28.89
CA SER A 144 -1.29 -22.83 30.13
C SER A 144 -1.65 -21.98 31.36
N ARG A 145 -2.00 -22.63 32.47
CA ARG A 145 -2.31 -21.93 33.72
C ARG A 145 -1.13 -21.12 34.27
N MET A 146 0.09 -21.59 34.02
CA MET A 146 1.32 -20.99 34.53
C MET A 146 1.90 -19.89 33.65
N LYS A 147 1.62 -19.88 32.34
CA LYS A 147 2.24 -18.93 31.39
C LYS A 147 1.24 -18.14 30.56
N GLY A 148 -0.05 -18.32 30.81
CA GLY A 148 -1.11 -17.73 29.99
C GLY A 148 -1.14 -18.28 28.57
N TYR A 149 -1.61 -17.45 27.63
CA TYR A 149 -1.61 -17.70 26.19
C TYR A 149 -0.23 -17.42 25.60
N GLN A 150 0.24 -18.33 24.75
CA GLN A 150 1.54 -18.29 24.11
C GLN A 150 1.45 -18.79 22.67
N ILE A 151 2.40 -18.37 21.83
CA ILE A 151 2.56 -18.91 20.49
C ILE A 151 3.49 -20.13 20.56
N ARG A 152 3.08 -21.24 19.94
CA ARG A 152 3.95 -22.39 19.68
C ARG A 152 4.24 -22.49 18.18
N GLY A 153 5.52 -22.72 17.85
CA GLY A 153 6.01 -22.88 16.49
C GLY A 153 7.37 -22.23 16.29
N ASP A 154 7.91 -22.35 15.08
CA ASP A 154 9.25 -21.83 14.72
C ASP A 154 9.30 -20.30 14.76
N GLU A 155 10.43 -19.74 15.17
CA GLU A 155 10.64 -18.30 15.29
C GLU A 155 10.44 -17.55 13.97
N TRP A 156 10.84 -18.14 12.84
CA TRP A 156 10.59 -17.58 11.51
C TRP A 156 9.11 -17.31 11.30
N ASN A 157 8.28 -18.32 11.55
CA ASN A 157 6.84 -18.25 11.34
C ASN A 157 6.17 -17.27 12.31
N GLN A 158 6.65 -17.22 13.58
CA GLN A 158 6.15 -16.24 14.55
C GLN A 158 6.43 -14.80 14.09
N ARG A 159 7.62 -14.53 13.54
CA ARG A 159 7.96 -13.23 12.97
C ARG A 159 7.15 -12.93 11.71
N SER A 160 6.88 -13.93 10.86
CA SER A 160 5.99 -13.77 9.70
C SER A 160 4.57 -13.37 10.11
N ALA A 161 4.02 -14.02 11.14
CA ALA A 161 2.71 -13.67 11.69
C ALA A 161 2.68 -12.26 12.32
N LEU A 162 3.76 -11.87 13.02
CA LEU A 162 3.93 -10.51 13.53
C LEU A 162 3.92 -9.47 12.41
N ILE A 163 4.70 -9.69 11.35
CA ILE A 163 4.79 -8.78 10.20
C ILE A 163 3.42 -8.66 9.52
N TYR A 164 2.72 -9.78 9.31
CA TYR A 164 1.36 -9.79 8.77
C TYR A 164 0.40 -8.94 9.60
N ALA A 165 0.37 -9.16 10.92
CA ALA A 165 -0.53 -8.42 11.80
C ALA A 165 -0.17 -6.93 11.85
N ALA A 166 1.12 -6.59 11.87
CA ALA A 166 1.58 -5.20 11.88
C ALA A 166 1.16 -4.46 10.59
N GLN A 167 1.23 -5.12 9.44
CA GLN A 167 0.80 -4.55 8.16
C GLN A 167 -0.70 -4.32 8.09
N HIS A 168 -1.48 -5.19 8.71
CA HIS A 168 -2.92 -4.98 8.81
C HIS A 168 -3.24 -3.76 9.70
N ILE A 169 -2.50 -3.57 10.80
CA ILE A 169 -2.76 -2.49 11.76
C ILE A 169 -2.21 -1.14 11.30
N ILE A 170 -1.06 -1.07 10.63
CA ILE A 170 -0.54 0.23 10.14
C ILE A 170 -1.50 0.87 9.13
N ALA A 171 -2.24 0.07 8.37
CA ALA A 171 -3.24 0.52 7.41
C ALA A 171 -4.56 0.97 8.06
N SER A 172 -4.73 0.74 9.37
CA SER A 172 -5.92 1.15 10.14
C SER A 172 -5.87 2.61 10.56
N TYR A 173 -7.03 3.14 10.94
CA TYR A 173 -7.10 4.46 11.58
C TYR A 173 -6.30 4.44 12.89
N HIS A 174 -5.43 5.44 13.07
CA HIS A 174 -4.47 5.49 14.17
C HIS A 174 -3.52 4.28 14.26
N GLY A 175 -3.15 3.69 13.11
CA GLY A 175 -2.32 2.49 13.04
C GLY A 175 -1.01 2.58 13.83
N GLU A 176 -0.24 3.67 13.71
CA GLU A 176 0.99 3.85 14.49
C GLU A 176 0.75 3.92 16.01
N GLN A 177 -0.31 4.61 16.45
CA GLN A 177 -0.66 4.66 17.87
C GLN A 177 -1.04 3.27 18.39
N LEU A 178 -1.80 2.51 17.60
CA LEU A 178 -2.16 1.12 17.92
C LEU A 178 -0.93 0.21 17.99
N LEU A 179 -0.03 0.27 17.00
CA LEU A 179 1.22 -0.50 17.03
C LEU A 179 2.03 -0.17 18.29
N ARG A 180 2.22 1.13 18.58
CA ARG A 180 2.99 1.58 19.74
C ARG A 180 2.41 1.05 21.05
N HIS A 181 1.09 1.20 21.24
CA HIS A 181 0.37 0.75 22.43
C HIS A 181 0.42 -0.77 22.59
N PHE A 182 -0.10 -1.51 21.60
CA PHE A 182 -0.28 -2.96 21.72
C PHE A 182 1.03 -3.75 21.62
N MET A 183 2.07 -3.20 20.99
CA MET A 183 3.41 -3.80 20.94
C MET A 183 4.29 -3.36 22.12
N GLN A 184 3.82 -2.42 22.96
CA GLN A 184 4.54 -1.86 24.10
C GLN A 184 5.93 -1.32 23.68
N ILE A 185 5.95 -0.50 22.64
CA ILE A 185 7.17 0.11 22.10
C ILE A 185 7.17 1.59 22.48
N GLU A 186 8.27 2.09 23.02
CA GLU A 186 8.39 3.52 23.34
C GLU A 186 8.71 4.34 22.09
N ALA A 187 8.21 5.58 22.03
CA ALA A 187 8.45 6.47 20.88
C ALA A 187 9.96 6.66 20.59
N SER A 188 10.77 6.79 21.64
CA SER A 188 12.23 6.92 21.51
C SER A 188 12.92 5.72 20.85
N GLN A 189 12.36 4.51 21.00
CA GLN A 189 12.88 3.31 20.34
C GLN A 189 12.56 3.33 18.85
N VAL A 190 11.35 3.77 18.49
CA VAL A 190 10.91 3.94 17.11
C VAL A 190 11.77 4.98 16.41
N ASP A 191 11.94 6.15 17.03
CA ASP A 191 12.70 7.27 16.46
C ASP A 191 14.17 6.89 16.25
N LYS A 192 14.79 6.18 17.20
CA LYS A 192 16.14 5.66 17.05
C LYS A 192 16.29 4.75 15.82
N ILE A 193 15.38 3.79 15.63
CA ILE A 193 15.45 2.90 14.46
C ILE A 193 15.17 3.69 13.17
N ARG A 194 14.28 4.68 13.21
CA ARG A 194 14.01 5.55 12.07
C ARG A 194 15.27 6.31 11.64
N ASP A 195 16.02 6.87 12.58
CA ASP A 195 17.30 7.54 12.31
C ASP A 195 18.34 6.57 11.70
N GLN A 196 18.41 5.35 12.21
CA GLN A 196 19.27 4.31 11.64
C GLN A 196 18.84 3.91 10.21
N LEU A 197 17.53 3.86 9.93
CA LEU A 197 17.02 3.60 8.58
C LEU A 197 17.34 4.74 7.61
N VAL A 198 17.31 6.00 8.05
CA VAL A 198 17.77 7.14 7.25
C VAL A 198 19.27 7.01 6.93
N ALA A 199 20.09 6.56 7.88
CA ALA A 199 21.50 6.28 7.59
C ALA A 199 21.68 5.12 6.58
N VAL A 200 20.79 4.12 6.62
CA VAL A 200 20.74 3.04 5.62
C VAL A 200 20.38 3.56 4.24
N GLU A 201 19.40 4.46 4.10
CA GLU A 201 19.04 5.11 2.84
C GLU A 201 20.23 5.82 2.20
N VAL A 202 20.94 6.63 3.00
CA VAL A 202 22.15 7.34 2.55
C VAL A 202 23.22 6.35 2.09
N ARG A 203 23.46 5.28 2.86
CA ARG A 203 24.48 4.28 2.53
C ARG A 203 24.17 3.48 1.27
N LEU A 204 22.90 3.16 1.05
CA LEU A 204 22.45 2.35 -0.09
C LEU A 204 22.06 3.20 -1.31
N ASN A 205 22.10 4.53 -1.18
CA ASN A 205 21.64 5.49 -2.18
C ASN A 205 20.24 5.17 -2.73
N LEU A 206 19.29 5.02 -1.81
CA LEU A 206 17.89 4.72 -2.11
C LEU A 206 16.97 5.49 -1.16
N THR A 207 15.68 5.50 -1.48
CA THR A 207 14.64 6.01 -0.58
C THR A 207 13.59 4.93 -0.34
N PHE A 208 13.28 4.65 0.93
CA PHE A 208 12.17 3.81 1.33
C PHE A 208 10.85 4.54 1.10
N ILE A 209 9.82 3.79 0.71
CA ILE A 209 8.46 4.35 0.59
C ILE A 209 7.94 4.70 2.00
N ASP A 210 7.19 5.80 2.14
CA ASP A 210 6.71 6.33 3.44
C ASP A 210 6.09 5.26 4.35
N ASN A 211 5.19 4.43 3.82
CA ASN A 211 4.56 3.35 4.60
C ASN A 211 5.60 2.36 5.19
N LYS A 212 6.72 2.12 4.50
CA LYS A 212 7.81 1.30 5.02
C LYS A 212 8.57 2.01 6.15
N MET A 213 8.83 3.31 6.04
CA MET A 213 9.43 4.10 7.12
C MET A 213 8.53 4.21 8.35
N GLN A 214 7.22 4.08 8.17
CA GLN A 214 6.26 4.01 9.28
C GLN A 214 6.29 2.65 9.98
N ILE A 215 6.17 1.54 9.26
CA ILE A 215 6.01 0.21 9.89
C ILE A 215 7.33 -0.48 10.29
N LEU A 216 8.40 -0.32 9.51
CA LEU A 216 9.64 -1.09 9.69
C LEU A 216 10.31 -0.87 11.06
N PRO A 217 10.32 0.35 11.64
CA PRO A 217 10.80 0.56 13.01
C PRO A 217 10.12 -0.34 14.06
N TYR A 218 8.80 -0.49 13.99
CA TYR A 218 8.04 -1.34 14.92
C TYR A 218 8.38 -2.83 14.75
N ILE A 219 8.54 -3.26 13.49
CA ILE A 219 8.96 -4.63 13.16
C ILE A 219 10.37 -4.91 13.69
N LEU A 220 11.33 -4.03 13.42
CA LEU A 220 12.73 -4.20 13.82
C LEU A 220 12.89 -4.17 15.34
N GLU A 221 12.27 -3.22 16.04
CA GLU A 221 12.33 -3.19 17.52
C GLU A 221 11.73 -4.48 18.11
N SER A 222 10.65 -5.00 17.54
CA SER A 222 10.08 -6.26 17.97
C SER A 222 11.02 -7.43 17.74
N ILE A 223 11.67 -7.51 16.57
CA ILE A 223 12.67 -8.54 16.29
C ILE A 223 13.84 -8.44 17.27
N PHE A 224 14.38 -7.24 17.51
CA PHE A 224 15.46 -7.04 18.48
C PHE A 224 15.07 -7.47 19.89
N ARG A 225 13.86 -7.10 20.34
CA ARG A 225 13.34 -7.55 21.64
C ARG A 225 13.28 -9.08 21.74
N ARG A 226 12.80 -9.76 20.69
CA ARG A 226 12.76 -11.23 20.63
C ARG A 226 14.17 -11.83 20.68
N ILE A 227 15.13 -11.28 19.92
CA ILE A 227 16.54 -11.70 19.94
C ILE A 227 17.14 -11.55 21.35
N ARG A 228 16.90 -10.41 22.01
CA ARG A 228 17.36 -10.12 23.40
C ARG A 228 16.73 -11.09 24.40
N ALA A 229 15.49 -11.51 24.19
CA ALA A 229 14.80 -12.53 24.99
C ALA A 229 15.23 -13.99 24.68
N GLY A 230 16.19 -14.18 23.75
CA GLY A 230 16.67 -15.51 23.35
C GLY A 230 15.77 -16.23 22.35
N GLN A 231 14.72 -15.57 21.84
CA GLN A 231 13.83 -16.10 20.79
C GLN A 231 14.48 -15.87 19.42
N ARG A 232 15.33 -16.83 19.03
CA ARG A 232 16.21 -16.72 17.86
C ARG A 232 15.81 -17.71 16.78
N ILE A 233 16.06 -17.35 15.53
CA ILE A 233 15.91 -18.27 14.40
C ILE A 233 16.96 -19.37 14.55
N THR A 234 16.49 -20.62 14.69
CA THR A 234 17.35 -21.81 14.81
C THR A 234 17.37 -22.63 13.52
N THR A 235 16.47 -22.35 12.59
CA THR A 235 16.34 -23.00 11.30
C THR A 235 17.28 -22.36 10.28
N GLU A 236 18.55 -22.78 10.28
CA GLU A 236 19.59 -22.26 9.37
C GLU A 236 19.31 -22.51 7.88
N PHE A 237 18.44 -23.46 7.54
CA PHE A 237 18.21 -23.90 6.14
C PHE A 237 17.35 -22.96 5.28
N PHE A 238 16.73 -21.92 5.86
CA PHE A 238 15.85 -21.05 5.09
C PHE A 238 16.56 -19.89 4.39
N ILE A 239 17.75 -19.45 4.83
CA ILE A 239 18.42 -18.28 4.26
C ILE A 239 19.73 -18.69 3.58
N ASP A 240 19.81 -18.51 2.26
CA ASP A 240 21.03 -18.77 1.51
C ASP A 240 22.08 -17.68 1.82
N PHE A 241 23.08 -18.04 2.61
CA PHE A 241 24.15 -17.12 2.98
C PHE A 241 24.87 -16.55 1.76
N ASN A 242 25.19 -17.39 0.77
CA ASN A 242 26.03 -16.97 -0.35
C ASN A 242 25.31 -15.95 -1.25
N GLU A 243 23.99 -15.98 -1.25
CA GLU A 243 23.20 -15.00 -2.00
C GLU A 243 23.11 -13.66 -1.29
N LEU A 244 22.92 -13.67 0.04
CA LEU A 244 22.68 -12.47 0.82
C LEU A 244 23.97 -11.79 1.29
N SER A 245 25.03 -12.55 1.57
CA SER A 245 26.26 -12.01 2.16
C SER A 245 26.91 -10.92 1.32
N ASP A 246 26.75 -11.03 0.00
CA ASP A 246 27.39 -10.15 -0.98
C ASP A 246 26.48 -8.96 -1.34
N THR A 247 25.31 -8.84 -0.71
CA THR A 247 24.41 -7.71 -0.90
C THR A 247 24.88 -6.47 -0.14
N GLN A 248 24.60 -5.30 -0.69
CA GLN A 248 24.90 -4.04 -0.01
C GLN A 248 24.05 -3.90 1.26
N GLU A 249 22.82 -4.42 1.22
CA GLU A 249 21.87 -4.49 2.31
C GLU A 249 22.44 -5.25 3.50
N TYR A 250 23.13 -6.39 3.29
CA TYR A 250 23.81 -7.13 4.35
C TYR A 250 24.93 -6.32 5.01
N GLY A 251 25.65 -5.50 4.24
CA GLY A 251 26.60 -4.52 4.76
C GLY A 251 25.92 -3.42 5.57
N ALA A 252 24.80 -2.89 5.08
CA ALA A 252 24.03 -1.81 5.69
C ALA A 252 23.37 -2.19 7.01
N VAL A 253 23.03 -3.47 7.22
CA VAL A 253 22.51 -3.97 8.51
C VAL A 253 23.41 -3.57 9.68
N GLN A 254 24.72 -3.38 9.48
CA GLN A 254 25.63 -2.94 10.54
C GLN A 254 25.14 -1.68 11.26
N LEU A 255 24.49 -0.76 10.55
CA LEU A 255 23.94 0.50 11.11
C LEU A 255 22.72 0.26 12.03
N LEU A 256 22.03 -0.86 11.86
CA LEU A 256 20.83 -1.23 12.63
C LEU A 256 21.19 -2.07 13.88
N ILE A 257 22.35 -2.73 13.87
CA ILE A 257 22.75 -3.71 14.90
C ILE A 257 23.86 -3.19 15.80
N GLU A 258 24.19 -1.90 15.76
CA GLU A 258 25.30 -1.31 16.54
C GLU A 258 25.15 -1.55 18.03
N ASP A 259 23.91 -1.54 18.53
CA ASP A 259 23.57 -1.79 19.94
C ASP A 259 23.38 -3.28 20.27
N GLU A 260 23.57 -4.20 19.31
CA GLU A 260 23.31 -5.63 19.44
C GLU A 260 24.62 -6.45 19.39
N PRO A 261 25.42 -6.48 20.48
CA PRO A 261 26.79 -7.00 20.47
C PRO A 261 26.92 -8.51 20.19
N TYR A 262 25.83 -9.27 20.23
CA TYR A 262 25.83 -10.73 20.08
C TYR A 262 24.84 -11.24 19.03
N ILE A 263 24.61 -10.47 17.97
CA ILE A 263 23.74 -10.91 16.89
C ILE A 263 24.36 -12.07 16.12
N SER A 264 23.59 -13.15 15.93
CA SER A 264 24.07 -14.30 15.17
C SER A 264 24.10 -13.97 13.67
N LYS A 265 24.86 -14.76 12.92
CA LYS A 265 24.90 -14.68 11.45
C LYS A 265 23.50 -14.81 10.83
N THR A 266 22.70 -15.76 11.33
CA THR A 266 21.32 -16.00 10.88
C THR A 266 20.40 -14.81 11.15
N GLU A 267 20.54 -14.17 12.31
CA GLU A 267 19.76 -12.97 12.65
C GLU A 267 20.13 -11.78 11.76
N ARG A 268 21.43 -11.58 11.50
CA ARG A 268 21.89 -10.54 10.57
C ARG A 268 21.34 -10.76 9.16
N LEU A 269 21.34 -12.00 8.68
CA LEU A 269 20.74 -12.36 7.38
C LEU A 269 19.24 -12.07 7.36
N TYR A 270 18.52 -12.41 8.43
CA TYR A 270 17.09 -12.13 8.53
C TYR A 270 16.78 -10.63 8.50
N ILE A 271 17.57 -9.80 9.19
CA ILE A 271 17.41 -8.33 9.13
C ILE A 271 17.74 -7.81 7.72
N SER A 272 18.73 -8.41 7.05
CA SER A 272 19.07 -8.07 5.67
C SER A 272 17.89 -8.34 4.73
N LEU A 273 17.14 -9.43 4.96
CA LEU A 273 15.90 -9.70 4.22
C LEU A 273 14.83 -8.62 4.43
N GLN A 274 14.73 -8.01 5.61
CA GLN A 274 13.77 -6.91 5.83
C GLN A 274 14.10 -5.69 4.96
N LEU A 275 15.39 -5.42 4.73
CA LEU A 275 15.83 -4.37 3.81
C LEU A 275 15.63 -4.78 2.34
N LEU A 276 16.04 -6.00 1.97
CA LEU A 276 15.95 -6.51 0.59
C LEU A 276 14.52 -6.69 0.08
N THR A 277 13.57 -6.98 0.97
CA THR A 277 12.15 -7.16 0.61
C THR A 277 11.36 -5.85 0.64
N SER A 278 11.98 -4.76 1.09
CA SER A 278 11.38 -3.44 1.09
C SER A 278 11.36 -2.88 -0.32
N ASN A 279 10.19 -2.37 -0.74
CA ASN A 279 10.10 -1.63 -1.98
C ASN A 279 10.81 -0.28 -1.78
N VAL A 280 11.75 0.02 -2.67
CA VAL A 280 12.60 1.21 -2.62
C VAL A 280 12.52 1.93 -3.95
N LEU A 281 12.67 3.25 -3.91
CA LEU A 281 12.93 4.06 -5.09
C LEU A 281 14.45 4.14 -5.26
N PRO A 282 15.03 3.56 -6.32
CA PRO A 282 16.47 3.67 -6.57
C PRO A 282 16.82 5.12 -6.91
N ASN A 283 17.83 5.70 -6.23
CA ASN A 283 18.38 7.01 -6.61
C ASN A 283 19.57 6.89 -7.58
N SER A 284 20.03 5.67 -7.88
CA SER A 284 21.01 5.37 -8.94
C SER A 284 21.06 3.88 -9.31
N ASP A 285 21.47 3.59 -10.55
CA ASP A 285 21.75 2.23 -11.05
C ASP A 285 22.96 1.59 -10.35
N LEU A 286 22.73 0.88 -9.24
CA LEU A 286 23.76 0.06 -8.62
C LEU A 286 23.20 -1.34 -8.36
N THR A 287 23.82 -2.36 -8.97
CA THR A 287 23.37 -3.73 -8.79
C THR A 287 24.49 -4.78 -8.70
N ASN A 288 24.18 -5.80 -7.90
CA ASN A 288 24.95 -7.01 -7.60
C ASN A 288 24.94 -8.01 -8.79
N GLU A 289 25.81 -9.02 -8.84
CA GLU A 289 25.90 -9.97 -9.98
C GLU A 289 24.63 -10.82 -10.24
N ALA A 290 23.77 -11.00 -9.23
CA ALA A 290 22.47 -11.69 -9.39
C ALA A 290 21.42 -10.84 -10.13
N SER A 291 21.56 -9.51 -10.10
CA SER A 291 20.63 -8.57 -10.71
C SER A 291 20.57 -8.66 -12.24
N PRO A 292 21.69 -8.74 -12.98
CA PRO A 292 21.66 -8.94 -14.43
C PRO A 292 20.85 -10.17 -14.86
N ARG A 293 21.02 -11.31 -14.19
CA ARG A 293 20.29 -12.55 -14.54
C ARG A 293 18.80 -12.44 -14.24
N LEU A 294 18.43 -11.82 -13.11
CA LEU A 294 17.03 -11.55 -12.78
C LEU A 294 16.41 -10.57 -13.81
N LYS A 295 17.10 -9.49 -14.16
CA LYS A 295 16.66 -8.52 -15.18
C LYS A 295 16.48 -9.16 -16.54
N MET A 296 17.37 -10.08 -16.93
CA MET A 296 17.20 -10.91 -18.13
C MET A 296 15.94 -11.79 -18.06
N ALA A 297 15.63 -12.39 -16.90
CA ALA A 297 14.42 -13.18 -16.72
C ALA A 297 13.15 -12.31 -16.86
N VAL A 298 13.16 -11.11 -16.28
CA VAL A 298 12.06 -10.13 -16.44
C VAL A 298 11.91 -9.70 -17.91
N ASN A 299 13.00 -9.42 -18.61
CA ASN A 299 12.94 -9.09 -20.04
C ASN A 299 12.39 -10.25 -20.90
N LYS A 300 12.71 -11.51 -20.53
CA LYS A 300 12.10 -12.69 -21.16
C LYS A 300 10.60 -12.77 -20.90
N VAL A 301 10.12 -12.43 -19.69
CA VAL A 301 8.68 -12.34 -19.40
C VAL A 301 8.00 -11.33 -20.32
N LEU A 302 8.56 -10.11 -20.46
CA LEU A 302 8.01 -9.10 -21.37
C LEU A 302 7.99 -9.59 -22.83
N SER A 303 9.04 -10.29 -23.26
CA SER A 303 9.13 -10.83 -24.61
C SER A 303 8.14 -11.98 -24.86
N GLU A 304 7.86 -12.81 -23.85
CA GLU A 304 6.80 -13.83 -23.93
C GLU A 304 5.41 -13.20 -23.95
N PHE A 305 5.21 -12.11 -23.21
CA PHE A 305 3.97 -11.34 -23.25
C PHE A 305 3.72 -10.77 -24.65
N GLU A 306 4.70 -10.10 -25.26
CA GLU A 306 4.60 -9.56 -26.63
C GLU A 306 4.18 -10.63 -27.65
N LYS A 307 4.79 -11.81 -27.58
CA LYS A 307 4.45 -12.94 -28.46
C LYS A 307 3.02 -13.44 -28.27
N LYS A 308 2.56 -13.54 -27.02
CA LYS A 308 1.22 -14.08 -26.69
C LYS A 308 0.10 -13.07 -26.90
N ALA A 309 0.38 -11.79 -26.67
CA ALA A 309 -0.55 -10.69 -26.89
C ALA A 309 -0.52 -10.17 -28.35
N CYS A 310 0.45 -10.59 -29.16
CA CYS A 310 0.68 -10.10 -30.53
C CYS A 310 0.86 -8.58 -30.59
N ILE A 311 1.65 -8.03 -29.67
CA ILE A 311 1.95 -6.59 -29.59
C ILE A 311 3.46 -6.34 -29.56
N GLN A 312 3.84 -5.06 -29.67
CA GLN A 312 5.17 -4.57 -29.30
C GLN A 312 5.02 -3.48 -28.26
N PHE A 313 5.82 -3.53 -27.20
CA PHE A 313 5.84 -2.45 -26.21
C PHE A 313 6.58 -1.23 -26.75
N VAL A 314 5.92 -0.07 -26.74
CA VAL A 314 6.60 1.23 -26.86
C VAL A 314 7.40 1.46 -25.59
N ASP A 315 8.62 1.99 -25.68
CA ASP A 315 9.51 2.24 -24.53
C ASP A 315 9.69 1.01 -23.61
N LYS A 316 9.89 -0.18 -24.19
CA LYS A 316 10.05 -1.45 -23.45
C LYS A 316 11.13 -1.39 -22.37
N GLU A 317 12.22 -0.66 -22.59
CA GLU A 317 13.26 -0.46 -21.58
C GLU A 317 12.72 0.23 -20.32
N GLN A 318 11.89 1.27 -20.48
CA GLN A 318 11.29 1.95 -19.33
C GLN A 318 10.38 1.00 -18.54
N LEU A 319 9.57 0.18 -19.22
CA LEU A 319 8.77 -0.85 -18.56
C LEU A 319 9.64 -1.87 -17.84
N LEU A 320 10.74 -2.31 -18.47
CA LEU A 320 11.69 -3.24 -17.88
C LEU A 320 12.30 -2.67 -16.60
N GLU A 321 12.75 -1.41 -16.57
CA GLU A 321 13.31 -0.79 -15.37
C GLU A 321 12.27 -0.71 -14.24
N LYS A 322 11.07 -0.22 -14.55
CA LYS A 322 9.96 -0.12 -13.57
C LYS A 322 9.61 -1.49 -12.99
N LEU A 323 9.46 -2.49 -13.86
CA LEU A 323 9.12 -3.84 -13.44
C LEU A 323 10.27 -4.49 -12.67
N PHE A 324 11.52 -4.27 -13.08
CA PHE A 324 12.69 -4.79 -12.39
C PHE A 324 12.82 -4.21 -10.97
N ALA A 325 12.55 -2.92 -10.79
CA ALA A 325 12.54 -2.29 -9.47
C ALA A 325 11.53 -2.92 -8.50
N HIS A 326 10.36 -3.39 -8.99
CA HIS A 326 9.40 -4.15 -8.18
C HIS A 326 9.78 -5.63 -8.01
N ILE A 327 10.30 -6.25 -9.07
CA ILE A 327 10.62 -7.68 -9.06
C ILE A 327 11.85 -7.99 -8.21
N LYS A 328 12.83 -7.07 -8.10
CA LYS A 328 13.99 -7.27 -7.22
C LYS A 328 13.61 -7.55 -5.77
N PRO A 329 12.77 -6.77 -5.07
CA PRO A 329 12.30 -7.12 -3.73
C PRO A 329 11.30 -8.28 -3.73
N ALA A 330 10.45 -8.42 -4.76
CA ALA A 330 9.53 -9.55 -4.89
C ALA A 330 10.25 -10.90 -4.98
N TYR A 331 11.40 -10.94 -5.65
CA TYR A 331 12.26 -12.12 -5.75
C TYR A 331 12.58 -12.69 -4.37
N TYR A 332 13.06 -11.85 -3.45
CA TYR A 332 13.36 -12.24 -2.08
C TYR A 332 12.08 -12.67 -1.34
N ARG A 333 10.95 -11.98 -1.54
CA ARG A 333 9.69 -12.37 -0.89
C ARG A 333 9.18 -13.73 -1.35
N ILE A 334 9.32 -14.06 -2.63
CA ILE A 334 8.87 -15.33 -3.20
C ILE A 334 9.82 -16.46 -2.78
N LYS A 335 11.13 -16.24 -2.96
CA LYS A 335 12.16 -17.24 -2.66
C LYS A 335 12.18 -17.65 -1.19
N TYR A 336 12.03 -16.67 -0.29
CA TYR A 336 12.02 -16.91 1.15
C TYR A 336 10.62 -17.11 1.73
N HIS A 337 9.60 -17.29 0.89
CA HIS A 337 8.21 -17.53 1.32
C HIS A 337 7.67 -16.46 2.31
N LEU A 338 8.08 -15.21 2.12
CA LEU A 338 7.62 -14.04 2.86
C LEU A 338 6.42 -13.35 2.18
N THR A 339 5.95 -13.91 1.07
CA THR A 339 4.73 -13.47 0.40
C THR A 339 3.53 -13.97 1.20
N THR A 340 2.87 -13.06 1.92
CA THR A 340 1.58 -13.36 2.52
C THR A 340 0.50 -13.29 1.44
N ASP A 341 -0.48 -14.20 1.48
CA ASP A 341 -1.68 -14.14 0.66
C ASP A 341 -2.56 -12.97 1.15
N TYR A 342 -2.20 -11.74 0.79
CA TYR A 342 -3.02 -10.56 1.01
C TYR A 342 -4.28 -10.62 0.14
N SER A 343 -5.45 -10.70 0.77
CA SER A 343 -6.78 -10.51 0.15
C SER A 343 -7.06 -9.05 -0.27
N LEU A 344 -6.02 -8.19 -0.35
CA LEU A 344 -6.19 -6.78 -0.74
C LEU A 344 -6.48 -6.60 -2.24
N LEU A 345 -6.21 -7.60 -3.08
CA LEU A 345 -6.38 -7.54 -4.53
C LEU A 345 -7.51 -8.48 -5.00
N ASP A 346 -8.55 -8.66 -4.19
CA ASP A 346 -9.59 -9.69 -4.40
C ASP A 346 -10.34 -9.57 -5.74
N LYS A 347 -10.19 -8.48 -6.49
CA LYS A 347 -10.69 -8.38 -7.88
C LYS A 347 -9.76 -7.55 -8.75
N ILE A 348 -9.12 -8.21 -9.70
CA ILE A 348 -8.68 -7.55 -10.93
C ILE A 348 -9.95 -7.07 -11.64
N ASP A 349 -10.02 -5.78 -11.97
CA ASP A 349 -11.13 -5.24 -12.76
C ASP A 349 -11.32 -6.06 -14.04
N GLN A 350 -12.57 -6.18 -14.50
CA GLN A 350 -12.88 -6.97 -15.70
C GLN A 350 -12.00 -6.59 -16.90
N GLU A 351 -11.65 -5.31 -17.00
CA GLU A 351 -10.80 -4.74 -18.04
C GLU A 351 -9.36 -5.32 -18.05
N PHE A 352 -8.83 -5.69 -16.89
CA PHE A 352 -7.48 -6.25 -16.77
C PHE A 352 -7.46 -7.78 -16.76
N GLN A 353 -8.61 -8.48 -16.78
CA GLN A 353 -8.65 -9.95 -16.76
C GLN A 353 -7.94 -10.58 -17.96
N ALA A 354 -8.13 -10.03 -19.16
CA ALA A 354 -7.47 -10.52 -20.37
C ALA A 354 -5.95 -10.32 -20.30
N VAL A 355 -5.51 -9.13 -19.85
CA VAL A 355 -4.09 -8.82 -19.63
C VAL A 355 -3.50 -9.78 -18.59
N HIS A 356 -4.19 -9.96 -17.46
CA HIS A 356 -3.76 -10.84 -16.38
C HIS A 356 -3.57 -12.29 -16.84
N TYR A 357 -4.51 -12.80 -17.63
CA TYR A 357 -4.40 -14.14 -18.20
C TYR A 357 -3.12 -14.30 -19.02
N ILE A 358 -2.81 -13.34 -19.90
CA ILE A 358 -1.59 -13.37 -20.72
C ILE A 358 -0.33 -13.21 -19.86
N VAL A 359 -0.37 -12.34 -18.85
CA VAL A 359 0.73 -12.18 -17.88
C VAL A 359 1.05 -13.52 -17.25
N LYS A 360 0.08 -14.22 -16.67
CA LYS A 360 0.29 -15.54 -16.05
C LYS A 360 0.95 -16.54 -16.99
N GLN A 361 0.50 -16.57 -18.25
CA GLN A 361 1.08 -17.44 -19.27
C GLN A 361 2.53 -17.07 -19.65
N SER A 362 2.96 -15.85 -19.33
CA SER A 362 4.27 -15.30 -19.68
C SER A 362 5.29 -15.37 -18.53
N LEU A 363 4.88 -15.75 -17.31
CA LEU A 363 5.74 -15.75 -16.11
C LEU A 363 6.78 -16.87 -16.06
N LYS A 364 6.70 -17.87 -16.96
CA LYS A 364 7.55 -19.07 -16.90
C LYS A 364 9.07 -18.80 -16.85
N PRO A 365 9.63 -17.83 -17.59
CA PRO A 365 11.06 -17.49 -17.48
C PRO A 365 11.46 -17.02 -16.07
N LEU A 366 10.59 -16.26 -15.40
CA LEU A 366 10.83 -15.79 -14.05
C LEU A 366 10.65 -16.92 -13.03
N GLU A 367 9.60 -17.74 -13.15
CA GLU A 367 9.43 -18.94 -12.29
C GLU A 367 10.62 -19.89 -12.35
N ASN A 368 11.17 -20.12 -13.54
CA ASN A 368 12.34 -20.98 -13.73
C ASN A 368 13.60 -20.38 -13.10
N PHE A 369 13.73 -19.06 -13.09
CA PHE A 369 14.85 -18.37 -12.43
C PHE A 369 14.74 -18.44 -10.90
N ILE A 370 13.53 -18.23 -10.36
CA ILE A 370 13.28 -18.24 -8.91
C ILE A 370 13.27 -19.67 -8.35
N GLY A 371 12.86 -20.65 -9.15
CA GLY A 371 12.64 -22.03 -8.70
C GLY A 371 11.30 -22.23 -7.98
N ALA A 372 10.39 -21.25 -8.05
CA ALA A 372 9.07 -21.27 -7.43
C ALA A 372 8.02 -20.67 -8.36
N LYS A 373 6.76 -21.05 -8.17
CA LYS A 373 5.63 -20.38 -8.85
C LYS A 373 5.50 -18.96 -8.33
N ILE A 374 5.12 -18.03 -9.21
CA ILE A 374 4.82 -16.67 -8.79
C ILE A 374 3.46 -16.66 -8.07
N PRO A 375 3.37 -16.14 -6.82
CA PRO A 375 2.11 -16.02 -6.10
C PRO A 375 1.11 -15.12 -6.83
N GLU A 376 -0.18 -15.34 -6.58
CA GLU A 376 -1.26 -14.61 -7.24
C GLU A 376 -1.08 -13.09 -7.12
N ASN A 377 -0.83 -12.61 -5.90
CA ASN A 377 -0.65 -11.19 -5.62
C ASN A 377 0.49 -10.56 -6.43
N GLU A 378 1.62 -11.25 -6.56
CA GLU A 378 2.74 -10.75 -7.35
C GLU A 378 2.40 -10.76 -8.86
N SER A 379 1.64 -11.76 -9.32
CA SER A 379 1.16 -11.77 -10.70
C SER A 379 0.15 -10.65 -11.01
N ILE A 380 -0.67 -10.24 -10.03
CA ILE A 380 -1.56 -9.08 -10.14
C ILE A 380 -0.74 -7.78 -10.21
N PHE A 381 0.28 -7.63 -9.37
CA PHE A 381 1.18 -6.46 -9.46
C PHE A 381 1.84 -6.34 -10.83
N ILE A 382 2.38 -7.44 -11.36
CA ILE A 382 2.97 -7.47 -12.72
C ILE A 382 1.92 -7.07 -13.78
N THR A 383 0.67 -7.51 -13.59
CA THR A 383 -0.45 -7.14 -14.47
C THR A 383 -0.73 -5.65 -14.43
N LEU A 384 -0.71 -5.02 -13.25
CA LEU A 384 -0.92 -3.57 -13.13
C LEU A 384 0.19 -2.77 -13.82
N PHE A 385 1.46 -3.18 -13.69
CA PHE A 385 2.56 -2.53 -14.40
C PHE A 385 2.43 -2.65 -15.92
N ILE A 386 2.16 -3.86 -16.43
CA ILE A 386 2.01 -4.09 -17.87
C ILE A 386 0.76 -3.38 -18.40
N GLY A 387 -0.38 -3.52 -17.71
CA GLY A 387 -1.64 -2.90 -18.07
C GLY A 387 -1.56 -1.38 -18.07
N GLY A 388 -1.00 -0.77 -17.03
CA GLY A 388 -0.78 0.67 -16.97
C GLY A 388 0.12 1.17 -18.10
N HIS A 389 1.19 0.44 -18.41
CA HIS A 389 2.08 0.79 -19.52
C HIS A 389 1.38 0.73 -20.89
N LEU A 390 0.48 -0.23 -21.09
CA LEU A 390 -0.33 -0.33 -22.31
C LEU A 390 -1.33 0.84 -22.44
N ILE A 391 -1.94 1.27 -21.33
CA ILE A 391 -2.87 2.40 -21.30
C ILE A 391 -2.12 3.71 -21.59
N ASP A 392 -1.03 3.98 -20.88
CA ASP A 392 -0.17 5.17 -21.10
C ASP A 392 0.27 5.25 -22.56
N THR A 393 0.61 4.11 -23.15
CA THR A 393 1.00 4.02 -24.57
C THR A 393 -0.18 4.27 -25.50
N THR A 394 -1.37 3.79 -25.19
CA THR A 394 -2.58 4.02 -26.00
C THR A 394 -2.97 5.50 -25.98
N GLU A 395 -2.86 6.17 -24.84
CA GLU A 395 -3.06 7.62 -24.72
C GLU A 395 -1.97 8.42 -25.45
N ARG A 396 -0.72 7.97 -25.45
CA ARG A 396 0.38 8.57 -26.23
C ARG A 396 0.25 8.33 -27.74
N LEU A 397 -0.23 7.16 -28.15
CA LEU A 397 -0.49 6.78 -29.55
C LEU A 397 -1.76 7.42 -30.10
N GLN A 398 -2.68 7.86 -29.23
CA GLN A 398 -3.61 8.94 -29.57
C GLN A 398 -2.84 10.25 -29.67
N THR A 399 -1.99 10.36 -30.70
CA THR A 399 -1.52 11.65 -31.18
C THR A 399 -2.76 12.44 -31.61
N ARG A 400 -3.29 13.25 -30.69
CA ARG A 400 -4.47 14.09 -30.94
C ARG A 400 -4.22 14.88 -32.22
N LEU A 401 -5.13 14.77 -33.18
CA LEU A 401 -5.10 15.56 -34.41
C LEU A 401 -4.92 17.03 -34.02
N LYS A 402 -3.87 17.69 -34.51
CA LYS A 402 -3.60 19.10 -34.18
C LYS A 402 -4.34 19.97 -35.18
N ALA A 403 -5.11 20.94 -34.69
CA ALA A 403 -5.88 21.87 -35.52
C ALA A 403 -5.68 23.31 -35.04
N VAL A 404 -5.82 24.29 -35.92
CA VAL A 404 -5.78 25.72 -35.57
C VAL A 404 -7.09 26.36 -36.03
N VAL A 405 -7.71 27.19 -35.19
CA VAL A 405 -8.90 27.96 -35.58
C VAL A 405 -8.47 29.32 -36.13
N VAL A 406 -8.72 29.54 -37.42
CA VAL A 406 -8.43 30.81 -38.10
C VAL A 406 -9.74 31.53 -38.37
N CYS A 407 -9.94 32.71 -37.76
CA CYS A 407 -11.13 33.54 -37.96
C CYS A 407 -10.72 34.95 -38.43
N PRO A 408 -11.19 35.43 -39.60
CA PRO A 408 -10.89 36.79 -40.07
C PRO A 408 -11.61 37.89 -39.27
N ASN A 409 -12.60 37.54 -38.44
CA ASN A 409 -13.46 38.48 -37.72
C ASN A 409 -13.00 38.80 -36.28
N GLY A 410 -11.75 38.45 -35.93
CA GLY A 410 -11.10 38.87 -34.68
C GLY A 410 -11.03 37.82 -33.56
N LEU A 411 -10.15 38.08 -32.59
CA LEU A 411 -9.73 37.16 -31.52
C LEU A 411 -10.88 36.64 -30.63
N SER A 412 -11.90 37.47 -30.38
CA SER A 412 -13.02 37.11 -29.50
C SER A 412 -13.92 36.03 -30.10
N ILE A 413 -14.16 36.07 -31.42
CA ILE A 413 -14.96 35.06 -32.13
C ILE A 413 -14.14 33.79 -32.34
N SER A 414 -12.85 33.92 -32.62
CA SER A 414 -11.94 32.76 -32.74
C SER A 414 -11.92 31.94 -31.45
N ARG A 415 -11.80 32.58 -30.29
CA ARG A 415 -11.84 31.90 -28.97
C ARG A 415 -13.18 31.24 -28.67
N LEU A 416 -14.29 31.85 -29.07
CA LEU A 416 -15.62 31.24 -28.89
C LEU A 416 -15.79 30.01 -29.79
N MET A 417 -15.36 30.09 -31.04
CA MET A 417 -15.37 28.95 -31.97
C MET A 417 -14.44 27.84 -31.49
N GLU A 418 -13.22 28.18 -31.06
CA GLU A 418 -12.27 27.24 -30.47
C GLU A 418 -12.89 26.51 -29.26
N LYS A 419 -13.54 27.25 -28.35
CA LYS A 419 -14.22 26.66 -27.19
C LYS A 419 -15.37 25.73 -27.59
N THR A 420 -16.13 26.10 -28.62
CA THR A 420 -17.24 25.29 -29.15
C THR A 420 -16.72 24.02 -29.84
N LEU A 421 -15.66 24.13 -30.64
CA LEU A 421 -15.05 23.01 -31.36
C LEU A 421 -14.32 22.05 -30.42
N ARG A 422 -13.63 22.55 -29.39
CA ARG A 422 -13.07 21.73 -28.31
C ARG A 422 -14.14 20.91 -27.58
N SER A 423 -15.35 21.45 -27.45
CA SER A 423 -16.47 20.72 -26.84
C SER A 423 -17.04 19.64 -27.76
N LEU A 424 -16.95 19.81 -29.08
CA LEU A 424 -17.55 18.90 -30.06
C LEU A 424 -16.58 17.78 -30.49
N PHE A 425 -15.27 18.04 -30.46
CA PHE A 425 -14.23 17.12 -30.92
C PHE A 425 -13.08 17.00 -29.88
N PRO A 426 -13.29 16.32 -28.75
CA PRO A 426 -12.30 16.17 -27.69
C PRO A 426 -11.02 15.42 -28.10
N GLU A 427 -11.08 14.64 -29.18
CA GLU A 427 -9.97 13.92 -29.80
C GLU A 427 -9.01 14.82 -30.61
N ILE A 428 -9.36 16.09 -30.84
CA ILE A 428 -8.56 17.08 -31.57
C ILE A 428 -7.90 18.07 -30.58
N PHE A 429 -6.60 18.26 -30.71
CA PHE A 429 -5.84 19.25 -29.94
C PHE A 429 -5.75 20.57 -30.71
N PHE A 430 -6.57 21.56 -30.32
CA PHE A 430 -6.52 22.88 -30.92
C PHE A 430 -5.32 23.69 -30.41
N LEU A 431 -4.49 24.20 -31.31
CA LEU A 431 -3.33 25.07 -31.02
C LEU A 431 -3.79 26.54 -30.88
N PRO A 432 -3.17 27.33 -29.98
CA PRO A 432 -3.52 28.74 -29.81
C PRO A 432 -3.17 29.54 -31.07
N GLY A 433 -4.17 30.22 -31.64
CA GLY A 433 -4.00 31.10 -32.79
C GLY A 433 -3.44 32.46 -32.38
N ASP A 434 -2.16 32.53 -32.06
CA ASP A 434 -1.47 33.81 -31.84
C ASP A 434 -0.80 34.28 -33.15
N VAL A 435 -1.09 35.52 -33.51
CA VAL A 435 -0.77 36.20 -34.78
C VAL A 435 0.75 36.40 -35.00
N ASP A 436 1.61 36.00 -34.05
CA ASP A 436 3.08 36.14 -34.15
C ASP A 436 3.84 34.81 -34.32
N SER A 437 3.15 33.67 -34.40
CA SER A 437 3.80 32.41 -34.81
C SER A 437 3.63 32.26 -36.32
N GLY A 438 4.72 32.34 -37.08
CA GLY A 438 4.76 32.30 -38.55
C GLY A 438 4.31 30.98 -39.19
N ILE A 439 3.19 30.41 -38.76
CA ILE A 439 2.56 29.24 -39.33
C ILE A 439 1.76 29.70 -40.55
N ARG A 440 2.30 29.41 -41.72
CA ARG A 440 1.67 29.63 -43.01
C ARG A 440 0.53 28.62 -43.21
N ALA A 441 -0.62 29.11 -43.67
CA ALA A 441 -1.84 28.31 -43.89
C ALA A 441 -1.66 27.18 -44.94
N ASP A 442 -0.55 27.20 -45.66
CA ASP A 442 -0.11 26.25 -46.67
C ASP A 442 0.39 24.91 -46.11
N GLU A 443 0.55 24.77 -44.79
CA GLU A 443 1.02 23.52 -44.13
C GLU A 443 -0.09 22.69 -43.47
N CYS A 444 -1.35 23.13 -43.48
CA CYS A 444 -2.47 22.34 -42.97
C CYS A 444 -3.23 21.68 -44.12
N ALA A 445 -3.32 20.35 -44.11
CA ALA A 445 -4.16 19.59 -45.03
C ALA A 445 -5.63 20.00 -44.84
N VAL A 446 -6.29 20.34 -45.95
CA VAL A 446 -7.73 20.65 -46.04
C VAL A 446 -8.58 19.47 -45.64
#